data_AF-A2RVV7-F1
#
_entry.id   AF-A2RVV7-F1
#
_cell.length_a   1.000
_cell.length_b   1.000
_cell.length_c   1.000
_cell.angle_alpha   90.00
_cell.angle_beta   90.00
_cell.angle_gamma   90.00
#
_symmetry.space_group_name_H-M   'P 1'
#
loop_
_entity.id
_entity.type
_entity.pdbx_description
1 polymer ?
#
loop_
_entity_poly.entity_id
_entity_poly.type
_entity_poly.pdbx_seq_one_letter_code
_entity_poly.pdbx_strand_id
1 'polypeptide(L)'
;MLMIARKALASAHTKAFRLATRDVHCFSSILVSPPLVSLDLPENWIPYSDPPPPVSFETEQKTVVIDGNVIAEEIRTKIISEVGKMKKAVGKVPGLAVVLVGEQRDSQTYVRNKIKACEETGIKSVLAELPEDCTEGQIISVLRKFNEDTSIHGILVQLPLPQHLNESKILNMVRLEKDVDGFHPLNVGNLAMRGREPLFVSCTPKGCVELLIRTGVEIAGKNAVVIGRSNIVGLPMSLLLQRHDATVSTVHAFTKDPEHITRKADIVIAAAGIPNLVRGSWLKPGAVVIDVGTTPVEDSSCEFGYRLVGDVCYEEALGVASAITPVPGGVGPMTITMLLCNTLEAAKRIFL
;
A
#
# COMPACT_ATOMS: atom_id res chain seq x y z
N MET A 1 -1.80 29.39 -45.30
CA MET A 1 -1.26 28.07 -44.92
C MET A 1 -1.15 27.85 -43.41
N LEU A 2 -0.72 28.85 -42.61
CA LEU A 2 -0.52 28.71 -41.15
C LEU A 2 -1.79 28.40 -40.31
N MET A 3 -2.97 28.88 -40.72
CA MET A 3 -4.21 28.66 -39.95
C MET A 3 -4.73 27.21 -40.00
N ILE A 4 -4.44 26.46 -41.07
CA ILE A 4 -4.93 25.07 -41.22
C ILE A 4 -4.15 24.13 -40.30
N ALA A 5 -2.85 24.38 -40.09
CA ALA A 5 -2.01 23.58 -39.20
C ALA A 5 -2.46 23.65 -37.71
N ARG A 6 -2.93 24.81 -37.23
CA ARG A 6 -3.39 24.97 -35.84
C ARG A 6 -4.66 24.17 -35.54
N LYS A 7 -5.60 24.06 -36.49
CA LYS A 7 -6.82 23.25 -36.30
C LYS A 7 -6.53 21.74 -36.25
N ALA A 8 -5.55 21.27 -37.03
CA ALA A 8 -5.14 19.87 -37.01
C ALA A 8 -4.53 19.45 -35.67
N LEU A 9 -3.65 20.29 -35.08
CA LEU A 9 -3.06 20.01 -33.76
C LEU A 9 -4.10 20.01 -32.64
N ALA A 10 -5.06 20.95 -32.62
CA ALA A 10 -6.10 20.98 -31.59
C ALA A 10 -7.02 19.75 -31.64
N SER A 11 -7.37 19.28 -32.84
CA SER A 11 -8.15 18.05 -33.04
C SER A 11 -7.38 16.80 -32.58
N ALA A 12 -6.08 16.72 -32.89
CA ALA A 12 -5.22 15.61 -32.48
C ALA A 12 -5.08 15.53 -30.95
N HIS A 13 -4.85 16.67 -30.28
CA HIS A 13 -4.80 16.72 -28.81
C HIS A 13 -6.13 16.33 -28.16
N THR A 14 -7.26 16.76 -28.73
CA THR A 14 -8.59 16.41 -28.19
C THR A 14 -8.91 14.93 -28.37
N LYS A 15 -8.50 14.32 -29.50
CA LYS A 15 -8.66 12.87 -29.73
C LYS A 15 -7.72 12.04 -28.84
N ALA A 16 -6.46 12.44 -28.69
CA ALA A 16 -5.51 11.78 -27.81
C ALA A 16 -5.98 11.83 -26.34
N PHE A 17 -6.49 12.99 -25.89
CA PHE A 17 -7.06 13.12 -24.54
C PHE A 17 -8.31 12.26 -24.36
N ARG A 18 -9.20 12.17 -25.35
CA ARG A 18 -10.40 11.32 -25.28
C ARG A 18 -10.12 9.81 -25.34
N LEU A 19 -9.04 9.40 -26.01
CA LEU A 19 -8.60 8.01 -26.02
C LEU A 19 -7.98 7.64 -24.66
N ALA A 20 -7.11 8.50 -24.12
CA ALA A 20 -6.55 8.30 -22.78
C ALA A 20 -7.63 8.28 -21.68
N THR A 21 -8.65 9.15 -21.75
CA THR A 21 -9.73 9.12 -20.74
C THR A 21 -10.66 7.91 -20.88
N ARG A 22 -10.84 7.36 -22.09
CA ARG A 22 -11.65 6.14 -22.26
C ARG A 22 -10.98 4.91 -21.64
N ASP A 23 -9.66 4.80 -21.78
CA ASP A 23 -8.93 3.69 -21.16
C ASP A 23 -8.86 3.87 -19.64
N VAL A 24 -8.70 5.10 -19.14
CA VAL A 24 -8.67 5.40 -17.69
C VAL A 24 -10.02 5.13 -17.01
N HIS A 25 -11.15 5.36 -17.68
CA HIS A 25 -12.47 5.12 -17.07
C HIS A 25 -12.82 3.64 -16.84
N CYS A 26 -12.08 2.69 -17.45
CA CYS A 26 -12.28 1.26 -17.17
C CYS A 26 -11.61 0.81 -15.85
N PHE A 27 -10.69 1.60 -15.29
CA PHE A 27 -9.80 1.13 -14.22
C PHE A 27 -10.26 1.35 -12.77
N SER A 28 -11.16 2.28 -12.42
CA SER A 28 -11.32 2.68 -11.00
C SER A 28 -12.70 2.49 -10.35
N SER A 29 -13.38 1.34 -10.52
CA SER A 29 -14.58 1.04 -9.70
C SER A 29 -14.24 0.58 -8.28
N ILE A 30 -13.02 0.04 -8.08
CA ILE A 30 -12.65 -0.67 -6.85
C ILE A 30 -12.18 0.30 -5.75
N LEU A 31 -11.11 1.05 -6.02
CA LEU A 31 -10.45 1.96 -5.07
C LEU A 31 -11.10 3.34 -5.09
N VAL A 32 -11.03 4.05 -3.96
CA VAL A 32 -11.57 5.41 -3.83
C VAL A 32 -10.47 6.45 -4.03
N SER A 33 -9.20 6.08 -3.76
CA SER A 33 -8.05 6.92 -4.08
C SER A 33 -8.01 7.28 -5.58
N PRO A 34 -7.77 8.56 -5.92
CA PRO A 34 -7.64 8.97 -7.31
C PRO A 34 -6.30 8.48 -7.90
N PRO A 35 -6.17 8.43 -9.23
CA PRO A 35 -4.85 8.26 -9.88
C PRO A 35 -3.86 9.34 -9.42
N LEU A 36 -2.61 8.99 -9.20
CA LEU A 36 -1.61 9.89 -8.63
C LEU A 36 -1.29 11.09 -9.54
N VAL A 37 -1.28 10.89 -10.86
CA VAL A 37 -1.07 11.97 -11.84
C VAL A 37 -2.18 13.00 -11.80
N SER A 38 -3.38 12.64 -11.34
CA SER A 38 -4.46 13.62 -11.15
C SER A 38 -4.20 14.57 -9.97
N LEU A 39 -3.26 14.23 -9.09
CA LEU A 39 -2.83 15.02 -7.94
C LEU A 39 -1.64 15.94 -8.28
N ASP A 40 -1.13 15.91 -9.51
CA ASP A 40 -0.09 16.83 -9.99
C ASP A 40 -0.68 18.23 -10.27
N LEU A 41 -1.07 18.93 -9.20
CA LEU A 41 -1.65 20.26 -9.24
C LEU A 41 -0.56 21.35 -9.42
N PRO A 42 -0.88 22.49 -10.04
CA PRO A 42 0.06 23.61 -10.14
C PRO A 42 0.35 24.21 -8.75
N GLU A 43 1.62 24.48 -8.48
CA GLU A 43 2.08 25.13 -7.25
C GLU A 43 1.82 26.63 -7.28
N ASN A 44 0.59 27.02 -6.93
CA ASN A 44 0.22 28.43 -6.81
C ASN A 44 0.43 28.91 -5.37
N TRP A 45 1.60 29.50 -5.11
CA TRP A 45 1.90 30.10 -3.82
C TRP A 45 1.20 31.46 -3.70
N ILE A 46 0.17 31.55 -2.86
CA ILE A 46 -0.47 32.82 -2.53
C ILE A 46 0.44 33.56 -1.55
N PRO A 47 0.82 34.83 -1.82
CA PRO A 47 1.59 35.63 -0.88
C PRO A 47 0.88 35.71 0.47
N TYR A 48 1.67 35.58 1.55
CA TYR A 48 1.18 35.57 2.92
C TYR A 48 0.22 36.74 3.19
N SER A 49 -0.95 36.44 3.72
CA SER A 49 -1.89 37.38 4.32
C SER A 49 -2.27 36.86 5.71
N ASP A 50 -2.71 37.76 6.58
CA ASP A 50 -2.70 37.66 8.05
C ASP A 50 -3.06 36.28 8.67
N PRO A 51 -2.46 35.96 9.84
CA PRO A 51 -2.54 34.64 10.43
C PRO A 51 -3.98 34.22 10.80
N PRO A 52 -4.32 32.94 10.61
CA PRO A 52 -5.64 32.43 10.98
C PRO A 52 -5.84 32.45 12.50
N PRO A 53 -7.10 32.56 12.97
CA PRO A 53 -7.41 32.62 14.40
C PRO A 53 -7.07 31.31 15.11
N PRO A 54 -6.79 31.36 16.42
CA PRO A 54 -6.47 30.18 17.21
C PRO A 54 -7.66 29.22 17.26
N VAL A 55 -7.36 27.94 17.03
CA VAL A 55 -8.33 26.83 17.13
C VAL A 55 -8.33 26.34 18.57
N SER A 56 -9.49 26.39 19.22
CA SER A 56 -9.72 25.78 20.53
C SER A 56 -10.04 24.29 20.37
N PHE A 57 -9.54 23.47 21.29
CA PHE A 57 -9.83 22.05 21.35
C PHE A 57 -10.41 21.72 22.71
N GLU A 58 -11.68 21.34 22.73
CA GLU A 58 -12.35 20.70 23.87
C GLU A 58 -13.29 19.64 23.33
N THR A 59 -13.03 18.37 23.67
CA THR A 59 -14.05 17.33 23.92
C THR A 59 -13.36 16.05 24.38
N GLU A 60 -14.00 15.29 25.26
CA GLU A 60 -13.68 13.88 25.47
C GLU A 60 -13.82 13.15 24.12
N GLN A 61 -12.69 12.87 23.48
CA GLN A 61 -12.69 12.20 22.18
C GLN A 61 -12.81 10.70 22.35
N LYS A 62 -13.93 10.14 21.89
CA LYS A 62 -14.06 8.72 21.66
C LYS A 62 -13.25 8.34 20.42
N THR A 63 -12.24 7.50 20.58
CA THR A 63 -11.47 6.97 19.45
C THR A 63 -12.30 6.01 18.61
N VAL A 64 -12.31 6.21 17.30
CA VAL A 64 -12.92 5.31 16.32
C VAL A 64 -11.92 4.23 15.93
N VAL A 65 -12.33 2.96 15.98
CA VAL A 65 -11.50 1.85 15.49
C VAL A 65 -11.67 1.72 13.99
N ILE A 66 -10.57 1.81 13.24
CA ILE A 66 -10.54 1.61 11.80
C ILE A 66 -10.40 0.11 11.53
N ASP A 67 -11.52 -0.59 11.36
CA ASP A 67 -11.53 -2.01 11.05
C ASP A 67 -11.17 -2.25 9.57
N GLY A 68 -9.93 -2.67 9.35
CA GLY A 68 -9.44 -2.98 8.02
C GLY A 68 -10.02 -4.25 7.42
N ASN A 69 -10.63 -5.14 8.21
CA ASN A 69 -11.32 -6.32 7.66
C ASN A 69 -12.56 -5.90 6.89
N VAL A 70 -13.37 -5.00 7.46
CA VAL A 70 -14.59 -4.49 6.82
C VAL A 70 -14.26 -3.82 5.49
N ILE A 71 -13.28 -2.91 5.50
CA ILE A 71 -12.85 -2.21 4.29
C ILE A 71 -12.24 -3.19 3.26
N ALA A 72 -11.43 -4.16 3.72
CA ALA A 72 -10.88 -5.19 2.85
C ALA A 72 -11.98 -6.02 2.17
N GLU A 73 -13.02 -6.41 2.91
CA GLU A 73 -14.13 -7.22 2.39
C GLU A 73 -14.97 -6.46 1.35
N GLU A 74 -15.24 -5.18 1.57
CA GLU A 74 -15.88 -4.33 0.57
C GLU A 74 -15.08 -4.29 -0.74
N ILE A 75 -13.76 -4.12 -0.63
CA ILE A 75 -12.87 -4.07 -1.80
C ILE A 75 -12.81 -5.44 -2.49
N ARG A 76 -12.69 -6.54 -1.74
CA ARG A 76 -12.70 -7.91 -2.28
C ARG A 76 -13.99 -8.24 -3.01
N THR A 77 -15.14 -7.77 -2.51
CA THR A 77 -16.43 -7.92 -3.20
C THR A 77 -16.40 -7.26 -4.58
N LYS A 78 -15.79 -6.08 -4.70
CA LYS A 78 -15.62 -5.41 -5.99
C LYS A 78 -14.61 -6.16 -6.88
N ILE A 79 -13.52 -6.70 -6.32
CA ILE A 79 -12.57 -7.56 -7.05
C ILE A 79 -13.29 -8.78 -7.64
N ILE A 80 -14.11 -9.50 -6.86
CA ILE A 80 -14.91 -10.65 -7.32
C ILE A 80 -15.74 -10.27 -8.55
N SER A 81 -16.44 -9.13 -8.47
CA SER A 81 -17.25 -8.62 -9.58
C SER A 81 -16.41 -8.36 -10.84
N GLU A 82 -15.28 -7.69 -10.71
CA GLU A 82 -14.39 -7.37 -11.82
C GLU A 82 -13.69 -8.60 -12.42
N VAL A 83 -13.28 -9.57 -11.60
CA VAL A 83 -12.75 -10.87 -12.06
C VAL A 83 -13.84 -11.64 -12.81
N GLY A 84 -15.07 -11.65 -12.29
CA GLY A 84 -16.22 -12.27 -12.95
C GLY A 84 -16.52 -11.64 -14.31
N LYS A 85 -16.43 -10.30 -14.44
CA LYS A 85 -16.56 -9.59 -15.71
C LYS A 85 -15.44 -9.96 -16.68
N MET A 86 -14.18 -9.96 -16.23
CA MET A 86 -13.03 -10.36 -17.05
C MET A 86 -13.21 -11.79 -17.57
N LYS A 87 -13.59 -12.73 -16.70
CA LYS A 87 -13.85 -14.12 -17.09
C LYS A 87 -14.92 -14.24 -18.17
N LYS A 88 -16.03 -13.49 -18.05
CA LYS A 88 -17.10 -13.49 -19.05
C LYS A 88 -16.69 -12.84 -20.37
N ALA A 89 -15.89 -11.78 -20.31
CA ALA A 89 -15.50 -11.01 -21.49
C ALA A 89 -14.41 -11.69 -22.32
N VAL A 90 -13.37 -12.26 -21.68
CA VAL A 90 -12.18 -12.79 -22.37
C VAL A 90 -11.87 -14.25 -22.04
N GLY A 91 -12.65 -14.91 -21.17
CA GLY A 91 -12.41 -16.31 -20.79
C GLY A 91 -11.16 -16.54 -19.94
N LYS A 92 -10.54 -15.47 -19.42
CA LYS A 92 -9.33 -15.48 -18.59
C LYS A 92 -9.62 -14.86 -17.22
N VAL A 93 -8.80 -15.22 -16.23
CA VAL A 93 -8.83 -14.66 -14.87
C VAL A 93 -7.41 -14.23 -14.47
N PRO A 94 -7.25 -13.33 -13.49
CA PRO A 94 -5.94 -12.99 -12.97
C PRO A 94 -5.24 -14.21 -12.34
N GLY A 95 -3.93 -14.10 -12.22
CA GLY A 95 -3.04 -15.19 -11.89
C GLY A 95 -1.90 -14.67 -11.03
N LEU A 96 -1.78 -15.19 -9.81
CA LEU A 96 -0.75 -14.81 -8.84
C LEU A 96 0.17 -16.01 -8.57
N ALA A 97 1.46 -15.85 -8.81
CA ALA A 97 2.45 -16.79 -8.31
C ALA A 97 3.01 -16.29 -6.98
N VAL A 98 3.12 -17.19 -5.99
CA VAL A 98 3.71 -16.91 -4.69
C VAL A 98 4.94 -17.79 -4.51
N VAL A 99 6.07 -17.20 -4.14
CA VAL A 99 7.30 -17.90 -3.79
C VAL A 99 7.49 -17.79 -2.28
N LEU A 100 7.54 -18.94 -1.60
CA LEU A 100 7.83 -19.04 -0.18
C LEU A 100 9.13 -19.82 0.01
N VAL A 101 10.06 -19.27 0.80
CA VAL A 101 11.34 -19.92 1.11
C VAL A 101 11.44 -20.15 2.61
N GLY A 102 11.66 -21.40 3.01
CA GLY A 102 11.77 -21.81 4.41
C GLY A 102 10.42 -22.03 5.10
N GLU A 103 10.48 -22.27 6.42
CA GLU A 103 9.34 -22.77 7.20
C GLU A 103 8.90 -21.81 8.33
N GLN A 104 9.23 -20.52 8.21
CA GLN A 104 8.80 -19.51 9.19
C GLN A 104 7.27 -19.48 9.30
N ARG A 105 6.76 -19.75 10.51
CA ARG A 105 5.32 -19.99 10.77
C ARG A 105 4.43 -18.79 10.45
N ASP A 106 4.89 -17.59 10.75
CA ASP A 106 4.22 -16.33 10.44
C ASP A 106 4.13 -16.11 8.92
N SER A 107 5.23 -16.35 8.20
CA SER A 107 5.28 -16.30 6.73
C SER A 107 4.34 -17.32 6.09
N GLN A 108 4.30 -18.56 6.58
CA GLN A 108 3.36 -19.60 6.11
C GLN A 108 1.89 -19.19 6.34
N THR A 109 1.59 -18.65 7.51
CA THR A 109 0.22 -18.17 7.84
C THR A 109 -0.18 -17.02 6.92
N TYR A 110 0.74 -16.10 6.66
CA TYR A 110 0.50 -14.97 5.77
C TYR A 110 0.29 -15.39 4.32
N VAL A 111 1.11 -16.34 3.81
CA VAL A 111 0.94 -16.92 2.47
C VAL A 111 -0.38 -17.69 2.36
N ARG A 112 -0.77 -18.48 3.37
CA ARG A 112 -2.06 -19.17 3.39
C ARG A 112 -3.22 -18.18 3.27
N ASN A 113 -3.17 -17.07 4.00
CA ASN A 113 -4.20 -16.03 3.93
C ASN A 113 -4.26 -15.37 2.54
N LYS A 114 -3.11 -15.16 1.88
CA LYS A 114 -3.05 -14.64 0.51
C LYS A 114 -3.65 -15.62 -0.51
N ILE A 115 -3.35 -16.91 -0.40
CA ILE A 115 -3.90 -17.96 -1.27
C ILE A 115 -5.42 -18.05 -1.09
N LYS A 116 -5.89 -18.11 0.16
CA LYS A 116 -7.33 -18.11 0.47
C LYS A 116 -8.03 -16.89 -0.14
N ALA A 117 -7.44 -15.70 -0.02
CA ALA A 117 -8.02 -14.50 -0.59
C ALA A 117 -8.02 -14.52 -2.15
N CYS A 118 -7.05 -15.18 -2.79
CA CYS A 118 -7.09 -15.43 -4.23
C CYS A 118 -8.28 -16.33 -4.61
N GLU A 119 -8.45 -17.44 -3.90
CA GLU A 119 -9.55 -18.39 -4.13
C GLU A 119 -10.92 -17.71 -3.96
N GLU A 120 -11.11 -16.97 -2.88
CA GLU A 120 -12.34 -16.19 -2.59
C GLU A 120 -12.67 -15.16 -3.68
N THR A 121 -11.63 -14.56 -4.28
CA THR A 121 -11.81 -13.52 -5.32
C THR A 121 -11.85 -14.07 -6.75
N GLY A 122 -11.66 -15.39 -6.93
CA GLY A 122 -11.58 -16.03 -8.25
C GLY A 122 -10.27 -15.78 -8.99
N ILE A 123 -9.24 -15.28 -8.31
CA ILE A 123 -7.88 -15.15 -8.82
C ILE A 123 -7.20 -16.52 -8.72
N LYS A 124 -6.60 -16.99 -9.80
CA LYS A 124 -5.84 -18.24 -9.77
C LYS A 124 -4.52 -18.01 -9.03
N SER A 125 -4.21 -18.79 -8.00
CA SER A 125 -2.91 -18.75 -7.34
C SER A 125 -2.08 -20.01 -7.61
N VAL A 126 -0.76 -19.86 -7.65
CA VAL A 126 0.20 -20.97 -7.66
C VAL A 126 1.25 -20.70 -6.60
N LEU A 127 1.54 -21.68 -5.75
CA LEU A 127 2.56 -21.59 -4.72
C LEU A 127 3.79 -22.40 -5.14
N ALA A 128 4.97 -21.80 -5.05
CA ALA A 128 6.25 -22.48 -5.12
C ALA A 128 6.91 -22.41 -3.74
N GLU A 129 7.02 -23.56 -3.08
CA GLU A 129 7.72 -23.72 -1.80
C GLU A 129 9.14 -24.20 -2.07
N LEU A 130 10.11 -23.51 -1.47
CA LEU A 130 11.52 -23.87 -1.52
C LEU A 130 12.06 -24.05 -0.10
N PRO A 131 12.95 -25.01 0.13
CA PRO A 131 13.50 -25.23 1.47
C PRO A 131 14.36 -24.04 1.90
N GLU A 132 14.55 -23.90 3.22
CA GLU A 132 15.33 -22.81 3.80
C GLU A 132 16.75 -22.77 3.22
N ASP A 133 17.39 -23.92 3.04
CA ASP A 133 18.75 -24.07 2.51
C ASP A 133 18.88 -23.94 0.99
N CYS A 134 17.80 -23.57 0.29
CA CYS A 134 17.84 -23.45 -1.16
C CYS A 134 18.87 -22.40 -1.63
N THR A 135 19.38 -22.63 -2.83
CA THR A 135 20.32 -21.71 -3.48
C THR A 135 19.57 -20.58 -4.18
N GLU A 136 20.23 -19.42 -4.29
CA GLU A 136 19.72 -18.30 -5.06
C GLU A 136 19.37 -18.70 -6.51
N GLY A 137 20.16 -19.59 -7.13
CA GLY A 137 19.90 -20.09 -8.47
C GLY A 137 18.58 -20.86 -8.62
N GLN A 138 18.15 -21.59 -7.58
CA GLN A 138 16.85 -22.28 -7.56
C GLN A 138 15.70 -21.28 -7.54
N ILE A 139 15.79 -20.23 -6.72
CA ILE A 139 14.79 -19.16 -6.64
C ILE A 139 14.69 -18.43 -7.99
N ILE A 140 15.83 -18.06 -8.57
CA ILE A 140 15.89 -17.38 -9.88
C ILE A 140 15.26 -18.24 -10.99
N SER A 141 15.46 -19.57 -10.95
CA SER A 141 14.84 -20.49 -11.91
C SER A 141 13.31 -20.47 -11.81
N VAL A 142 12.78 -20.51 -10.58
CA VAL A 142 11.33 -20.40 -10.32
C VAL A 142 10.79 -19.05 -10.80
N LEU A 143 11.45 -17.94 -10.47
CA LEU A 143 11.05 -16.60 -10.91
C LEU A 143 11.07 -16.46 -12.43
N ARG A 144 12.08 -17.01 -13.11
CA ARG A 144 12.13 -17.04 -14.58
C ARG A 144 10.95 -17.78 -15.16
N LYS A 145 10.60 -18.96 -14.61
CA LYS A 145 9.42 -19.72 -15.04
C LYS A 145 8.15 -18.90 -14.89
N PHE A 146 7.93 -18.25 -13.75
CA PHE A 146 6.74 -17.41 -13.54
C PHE A 146 6.73 -16.14 -14.38
N ASN A 147 7.88 -15.56 -14.69
CA ASN A 147 7.98 -14.42 -15.61
C ASN A 147 7.55 -14.77 -17.03
N GLU A 148 7.87 -15.97 -17.52
CA GLU A 148 7.50 -16.44 -18.86
C GLU A 148 6.09 -17.06 -18.93
N ASP A 149 5.52 -17.49 -17.80
CA ASP A 149 4.16 -18.05 -17.77
C ASP A 149 3.12 -16.95 -18.05
N THR A 150 2.46 -17.04 -19.21
CA THR A 150 1.43 -16.09 -19.65
C THR A 150 0.12 -16.19 -18.86
N SER A 151 -0.04 -17.21 -18.01
CA SER A 151 -1.17 -17.33 -17.08
C SER A 151 -0.92 -16.66 -15.72
N ILE A 152 0.32 -16.23 -15.46
CA ILE A 152 0.72 -15.50 -14.25
C ILE A 152 0.88 -14.02 -14.60
N HIS A 153 0.16 -13.18 -13.88
CA HIS A 153 0.12 -11.72 -14.07
C HIS A 153 0.78 -10.97 -12.91
N GLY A 154 0.83 -11.59 -11.73
CA GLY A 154 1.56 -11.08 -10.56
C GLY A 154 2.47 -12.15 -9.97
N ILE A 155 3.63 -11.73 -9.46
CA ILE A 155 4.57 -12.55 -8.72
C ILE A 155 4.82 -11.89 -7.37
N LEU A 156 4.69 -12.67 -6.30
CA LEU A 156 5.01 -12.32 -4.94
C LEU A 156 6.16 -13.18 -4.45
N VAL A 157 7.23 -12.56 -3.97
CA VAL A 157 8.27 -13.24 -3.17
C VAL A 157 8.00 -12.93 -1.71
N GLN A 158 7.65 -13.95 -0.93
CA GLN A 158 7.39 -13.77 0.49
C GLN A 158 8.68 -13.43 1.23
N LEU A 159 8.64 -12.36 2.04
CA LEU A 159 9.72 -11.89 2.89
C LEU A 159 9.43 -12.20 4.37
N PRO A 160 10.45 -12.29 5.24
CA PRO A 160 11.88 -12.18 4.92
C PRO A 160 12.41 -13.44 4.23
N LEU A 161 13.41 -13.27 3.36
CA LEU A 161 14.17 -14.39 2.84
C LEU A 161 15.23 -14.85 3.87
N PRO A 162 15.63 -16.13 3.86
CA PRO A 162 16.77 -16.62 4.63
C PRO A 162 18.03 -15.76 4.47
N GLN A 163 18.81 -15.61 5.54
CA GLN A 163 19.92 -14.64 5.61
C GLN A 163 21.07 -14.88 4.61
N HIS A 164 21.26 -16.11 4.14
CA HIS A 164 22.28 -16.43 3.13
C HIS A 164 21.89 -16.00 1.72
N LEU A 165 20.65 -15.53 1.51
CA LEU A 165 20.12 -15.10 0.23
C LEU A 165 20.18 -13.59 0.08
N ASN A 166 20.50 -13.12 -1.13
CA ASN A 166 20.46 -11.70 -1.44
C ASN A 166 19.05 -11.28 -1.87
N GLU A 167 18.29 -10.72 -0.93
CA GLU A 167 16.91 -10.26 -1.15
C GLU A 167 16.79 -9.29 -2.33
N SER A 168 17.66 -8.28 -2.39
CA SER A 168 17.63 -7.28 -3.48
C SER A 168 17.86 -7.92 -4.84
N LYS A 169 18.81 -8.85 -4.95
CA LYS A 169 19.08 -9.56 -6.20
C LYS A 169 17.89 -10.42 -6.62
N ILE A 170 17.23 -11.10 -5.67
CA ILE A 170 16.05 -11.93 -5.93
C ILE A 170 14.85 -11.07 -6.36
N LEU A 171 14.54 -9.99 -5.64
CA LEU A 171 13.42 -9.11 -5.96
C LEU A 171 13.59 -8.45 -7.33
N ASN A 172 14.80 -8.06 -7.71
CA ASN A 172 15.10 -7.49 -9.04
C ASN A 172 14.92 -8.48 -10.20
N MET A 173 14.71 -9.78 -9.93
CA MET A 173 14.39 -10.76 -10.97
C MET A 173 12.89 -10.80 -11.32
N VAL A 174 12.02 -10.17 -10.52
CA VAL A 174 10.60 -10.04 -10.84
C VAL A 174 10.44 -8.97 -11.92
N ARG A 175 9.80 -9.32 -13.06
CA ARG A 175 9.53 -8.35 -14.13
C ARG A 175 8.64 -7.23 -13.60
N LEU A 176 8.92 -5.99 -14.02
CA LEU A 176 8.18 -4.79 -13.59
C LEU A 176 6.66 -4.95 -13.78
N GLU A 177 6.22 -5.57 -14.87
CA GLU A 177 4.80 -5.77 -15.20
C GLU A 177 4.12 -6.82 -14.32
N LYS A 178 4.90 -7.63 -13.58
CA LYS A 178 4.41 -8.66 -12.65
C LYS A 178 4.77 -8.37 -11.19
N ASP A 179 5.44 -7.25 -10.89
CA ASP A 179 5.83 -6.82 -9.53
C ASP A 179 4.64 -6.24 -8.76
N VAL A 180 3.65 -7.09 -8.48
CA VAL A 180 2.38 -6.68 -7.85
C VAL A 180 2.52 -6.25 -6.38
N ASP A 181 3.67 -6.51 -5.77
CA ASP A 181 4.03 -5.95 -4.47
C ASP A 181 4.57 -4.50 -4.55
N GLY A 182 4.94 -4.03 -5.75
CA GLY A 182 5.37 -2.65 -5.99
C GLY A 182 6.75 -2.30 -5.42
N PHE A 183 7.66 -3.28 -5.29
CA PHE A 183 9.00 -3.08 -4.72
C PHE A 183 10.08 -2.77 -5.75
N HIS A 184 9.79 -2.98 -7.04
CA HIS A 184 10.75 -2.73 -8.11
C HIS A 184 11.18 -1.25 -8.09
N PRO A 185 12.48 -0.93 -8.20
CA PRO A 185 12.97 0.45 -8.10
C PRO A 185 12.31 1.44 -9.06
N LEU A 186 11.90 0.97 -10.25
CA LEU A 186 11.14 1.77 -11.21
C LEU A 186 9.74 2.17 -10.71
N ASN A 187 9.05 1.29 -9.98
CA ASN A 187 7.77 1.64 -9.33
C ASN A 187 7.99 2.72 -8.27
N VAL A 188 8.98 2.55 -7.38
CA VAL A 188 9.30 3.54 -6.35
C VAL A 188 9.76 4.87 -6.96
N GLY A 189 10.60 4.82 -8.01
CA GLY A 189 11.06 6.00 -8.73
C GLY A 189 9.94 6.76 -9.43
N ASN A 190 9.01 6.05 -10.09
CA ASN A 190 7.84 6.68 -10.71
C ASN A 190 6.86 7.24 -9.67
N LEU A 191 6.73 6.62 -8.49
CA LEU A 191 5.96 7.18 -7.38
C LEU A 191 6.54 8.50 -6.87
N ALA A 192 7.87 8.63 -6.85
CA ALA A 192 8.56 9.84 -6.38
C ALA A 192 8.52 11.01 -7.38
N MET A 193 8.24 10.75 -8.66
CA MET A 193 8.32 11.75 -9.72
C MET A 193 6.93 12.26 -10.11
N ARG A 194 6.76 13.58 -10.16
CA ARG A 194 5.57 14.21 -10.75
C ARG A 194 5.43 13.87 -12.24
N GLY A 195 4.19 13.81 -12.71
CA GLY A 195 3.86 13.50 -14.10
C GLY A 195 4.14 12.04 -14.50
N ARG A 196 4.37 11.16 -13.52
CA ARG A 196 4.56 9.73 -13.72
C ARG A 196 3.59 8.91 -12.86
N GLU A 197 3.28 7.72 -13.35
CA GLU A 197 2.56 6.68 -12.61
C GLU A 197 3.46 5.45 -12.46
N PRO A 198 3.60 4.87 -11.27
CA PRO A 198 4.10 3.50 -11.15
C PRO A 198 3.12 2.50 -11.76
N LEU A 199 3.60 1.33 -12.20
CA LEU A 199 2.70 0.24 -12.56
C LEU A 199 1.99 -0.31 -11.33
N PHE A 200 2.69 -0.35 -10.20
CA PHE A 200 2.15 -0.79 -8.92
C PHE A 200 2.69 0.09 -7.79
N VAL A 201 1.80 0.51 -6.90
CA VAL A 201 2.17 1.12 -5.62
C VAL A 201 2.27 0.00 -4.59
N SER A 202 3.25 0.09 -3.69
CA SER A 202 3.44 -0.88 -2.61
C SER A 202 2.13 -1.16 -1.86
N CYS A 203 1.81 -2.44 -1.69
CA CYS A 203 0.51 -2.90 -1.20
C CYS A 203 0.14 -2.29 0.15
N THR A 204 1.10 -2.23 1.08
CA THR A 204 0.86 -1.72 2.43
C THR A 204 0.59 -0.21 2.44
N PRO A 205 1.46 0.67 1.90
CA PRO A 205 1.15 2.08 1.72
C PRO A 205 -0.17 2.37 1.00
N LYS A 206 -0.44 1.63 -0.08
CA LYS A 206 -1.71 1.74 -0.83
C LYS A 206 -2.91 1.41 0.06
N GLY A 207 -2.78 0.39 0.90
CA GLY A 207 -3.78 0.01 1.89
C GLY A 207 -3.99 1.08 2.96
N CYS A 208 -2.92 1.68 3.48
CA CYS A 208 -2.99 2.78 4.46
C CYS A 208 -3.74 4.00 3.90
N VAL A 209 -3.49 4.38 2.65
CA VAL A 209 -4.22 5.48 2.01
C VAL A 209 -5.71 5.16 1.87
N GLU A 210 -6.07 3.94 1.45
CA GLU A 210 -7.48 3.55 1.37
C GLU A 210 -8.16 3.55 2.75
N LEU A 211 -7.46 3.12 3.81
CA LEU A 211 -7.96 3.21 5.18
C LEU A 211 -8.27 4.66 5.58
N LEU A 212 -7.35 5.59 5.30
CA LEU A 212 -7.54 7.01 5.58
C LEU A 212 -8.74 7.59 4.82
N ILE A 213 -8.76 7.43 3.49
CA ILE A 213 -9.78 8.03 2.62
C ILE A 213 -11.17 7.48 2.95
N ARG A 214 -11.30 6.16 3.15
CA ARG A 214 -12.60 5.52 3.42
C ARG A 214 -13.13 5.82 4.82
N THR A 215 -12.26 6.19 5.74
CA THR A 215 -12.64 6.68 7.08
C THR A 215 -12.96 8.19 7.06
N GLY A 216 -12.91 8.84 5.89
CA GLY A 216 -13.23 10.26 5.75
C GLY A 216 -12.10 11.19 6.19
N VAL A 217 -10.86 10.69 6.28
CA VAL A 217 -9.70 11.48 6.64
C VAL A 217 -9.20 12.25 5.42
N GLU A 218 -9.23 13.58 5.53
CA GLU A 218 -8.59 14.46 4.55
C GLU A 218 -7.07 14.38 4.73
N ILE A 219 -6.34 14.01 3.67
CA ILE A 219 -4.87 13.90 3.69
C ILE A 219 -4.21 15.22 3.26
N ALA A 220 -4.78 15.90 2.25
CA ALA A 220 -4.24 17.12 1.69
C ALA A 220 -4.11 18.22 2.75
N GLY A 221 -2.95 18.87 2.78
CA GLY A 221 -2.64 19.94 3.73
C GLY A 221 -2.43 19.50 5.19
N LYS A 222 -2.61 18.22 5.53
CA LYS A 222 -2.36 17.72 6.89
C LYS A 222 -0.87 17.50 7.15
N ASN A 223 -0.49 17.62 8.42
CA ASN A 223 0.83 17.19 8.87
C ASN A 223 0.82 15.68 9.10
N ALA A 224 1.50 14.93 8.26
CA ALA A 224 1.65 13.50 8.39
C ALA A 224 3.06 13.13 8.87
N VAL A 225 3.15 12.23 9.85
CA VAL A 225 4.41 11.64 10.31
C VAL A 225 4.44 10.18 9.93
N VAL A 226 5.49 9.76 9.22
CA VAL A 226 5.79 8.36 8.96
C VAL A 226 6.95 7.95 9.84
N ILE A 227 6.72 7.04 10.79
CA ILE A 227 7.74 6.50 11.69
C ILE A 227 8.28 5.22 11.07
N GLY A 228 9.54 5.23 10.68
CA GLY A 228 10.16 4.17 9.89
C GLY A 228 10.44 4.61 8.45
N ARG A 229 11.53 4.08 7.88
CA ARG A 229 12.03 4.45 6.53
C ARG A 229 12.46 3.23 5.71
N SER A 230 11.82 2.08 5.95
CA SER A 230 12.07 0.86 5.18
C SER A 230 11.67 1.04 3.71
N ASN A 231 12.26 0.24 2.83
CA ASN A 231 11.94 0.28 1.39
C ASN A 231 10.52 -0.24 1.09
N ILE A 232 9.94 -1.06 1.98
CA ILE A 232 8.66 -1.74 1.77
C ILE A 232 7.48 -0.86 2.20
N VAL A 233 7.61 -0.14 3.33
CA VAL A 233 6.51 0.66 3.90
C VAL A 233 6.92 2.12 4.06
N GLY A 234 7.95 2.42 4.87
CA GLY A 234 8.21 3.79 5.33
C GLY A 234 8.47 4.79 4.19
N LEU A 235 9.42 4.45 3.30
CA LEU A 235 9.73 5.30 2.14
C LEU A 235 8.55 5.42 1.15
N PRO A 236 7.94 4.32 0.65
CA PRO A 236 6.83 4.46 -0.28
C PRO A 236 5.60 5.14 0.34
N MET A 237 5.36 4.97 1.66
CA MET A 237 4.30 5.69 2.36
C MET A 237 4.57 7.20 2.40
N SER A 238 5.80 7.62 2.69
CA SER A 238 6.14 9.05 2.76
C SER A 238 6.01 9.71 1.39
N LEU A 239 6.38 9.01 0.32
CA LEU A 239 6.17 9.47 -1.06
C LEU A 239 4.68 9.52 -1.41
N LEU A 240 3.93 8.48 -1.06
CA LEU A 240 2.50 8.40 -1.37
C LEU A 240 1.69 9.50 -0.65
N LEU A 241 1.99 9.80 0.61
CA LEU A 241 1.36 10.91 1.33
C LEU A 241 1.66 12.27 0.69
N GLN A 242 2.89 12.47 0.17
CA GLN A 242 3.23 13.67 -0.60
C GLN A 242 2.44 13.74 -1.91
N ARG A 243 2.17 12.61 -2.57
CA ARG A 243 1.27 12.59 -3.75
C ARG A 243 -0.14 12.99 -3.39
N HIS A 244 -0.58 12.76 -2.14
CA HIS A 244 -1.85 13.23 -1.60
C HIS A 244 -1.76 14.60 -0.91
N ASP A 245 -0.77 15.42 -1.26
CA ASP A 245 -0.57 16.79 -0.79
C ASP A 245 -0.43 16.95 0.73
N ALA A 246 -0.01 15.91 1.45
CA ALA A 246 0.34 16.04 2.87
C ALA A 246 1.71 16.71 3.06
N THR A 247 1.85 17.43 4.16
CA THR A 247 3.18 17.81 4.68
C THR A 247 3.75 16.62 5.44
N VAL A 248 4.83 16.01 4.95
CA VAL A 248 5.33 14.74 5.48
C VAL A 248 6.66 14.90 6.22
N SER A 249 6.72 14.36 7.45
CA SER A 249 7.96 14.15 8.20
C SER A 249 8.27 12.66 8.34
N THR A 250 9.48 12.24 7.99
CA THR A 250 9.94 10.85 8.21
C THR A 250 10.76 10.77 9.49
N VAL A 251 10.28 10.03 10.49
CA VAL A 251 10.92 9.82 11.80
C VAL A 251 11.64 8.48 11.81
N HIS A 252 12.85 8.42 12.36
CA HIS A 252 13.65 7.20 12.46
C HIS A 252 14.56 7.23 13.70
N ALA A 253 15.31 6.15 13.94
CA ALA A 253 16.14 5.96 15.14
C ALA A 253 17.25 7.01 15.38
N PHE A 254 17.52 7.90 14.42
CA PHE A 254 18.51 8.98 14.56
C PHE A 254 17.86 10.37 14.61
N THR A 255 16.54 10.44 14.50
CA THR A 255 15.77 11.67 14.69
C THR A 255 15.92 12.09 16.15
N LYS A 256 16.29 13.35 16.37
CA LYS A 256 16.33 13.92 17.72
C LYS A 256 14.90 14.33 18.11
N ASP A 257 14.48 13.96 19.31
CA ASP A 257 13.15 14.25 19.85
C ASP A 257 12.00 13.80 18.89
N PRO A 258 11.96 12.50 18.54
CA PRO A 258 10.89 11.96 17.69
C PRO A 258 9.49 12.16 18.30
N GLU A 259 9.40 12.24 19.63
CA GLU A 259 8.20 12.54 20.40
C GLU A 259 7.60 13.89 19.98
N HIS A 260 8.42 14.94 19.97
CA HIS A 260 7.98 16.29 19.66
C HIS A 260 7.49 16.45 18.22
N ILE A 261 8.16 15.78 17.27
CA ILE A 261 7.74 15.80 15.85
C ILE A 261 6.40 15.08 15.70
N THR A 262 6.27 13.89 16.30
CA THR A 262 5.05 13.07 16.22
C THR A 262 3.85 13.79 16.86
N ARG A 263 4.06 14.53 17.95
CA ARG A 263 2.99 15.25 18.67
C ARG A 263 2.38 16.43 17.89
N LYS A 264 2.96 16.81 16.75
CA LYS A 264 2.42 17.84 15.86
C LYS A 264 1.63 17.27 14.69
N ALA A 265 1.65 15.96 14.50
CA ALA A 265 1.04 15.30 13.36
C ALA A 265 -0.48 15.19 13.52
N ASP A 266 -1.20 15.44 12.44
CA ASP A 266 -2.62 15.11 12.29
C ASP A 266 -2.80 13.64 11.89
N ILE A 267 -1.83 13.07 11.18
CA ILE A 267 -1.81 11.67 10.72
C ILE A 267 -0.48 11.04 11.15
N VAL A 268 -0.53 9.90 11.84
CA VAL A 268 0.66 9.12 12.23
C VAL A 268 0.59 7.75 11.56
N ILE A 269 1.59 7.43 10.73
CA ILE A 269 1.81 6.08 10.20
C ILE A 269 2.98 5.45 10.96
N ALA A 270 2.71 4.44 11.77
CA ALA A 270 3.74 3.74 12.55
C ALA A 270 4.19 2.46 11.81
N ALA A 271 5.42 2.48 11.30
CA ALA A 271 6.03 1.41 10.50
C ALA A 271 7.52 1.22 10.86
N ALA A 272 7.83 1.33 12.16
CA ALA A 272 9.15 1.14 12.75
C ALA A 272 9.51 -0.34 12.93
N GLY A 273 8.52 -1.22 13.11
CA GLY A 273 8.74 -2.63 13.46
C GLY A 273 9.20 -2.83 14.90
N ILE A 274 8.81 -1.94 15.82
CA ILE A 274 9.20 -1.94 17.23
C ILE A 274 7.92 -1.89 18.08
N PRO A 275 7.54 -3.00 18.75
CA PRO A 275 6.33 -3.06 19.57
C PRO A 275 6.19 -1.92 20.56
N ASN A 276 5.02 -1.28 20.57
CA ASN A 276 4.65 -0.22 21.53
C ASN A 276 5.63 0.98 21.62
N LEU A 277 6.42 1.22 20.57
CA LEU A 277 7.32 2.36 20.46
C LEU A 277 6.57 3.69 20.62
N VAL A 278 5.46 3.85 19.91
CA VAL A 278 4.66 5.07 19.93
C VAL A 278 3.73 5.02 21.14
N ARG A 279 4.01 5.88 22.11
CA ARG A 279 3.19 6.03 23.33
C ARG A 279 2.07 7.04 23.10
N GLY A 280 1.03 7.02 23.94
CA GLY A 280 -0.07 7.98 23.84
C GLY A 280 0.40 9.44 23.96
N SER A 281 1.47 9.67 24.73
CA SER A 281 2.10 10.98 24.85
C SER A 281 2.75 11.49 23.56
N TRP A 282 3.04 10.64 22.57
CA TRP A 282 3.58 11.05 21.29
C TRP A 282 2.50 11.60 20.35
N LEU A 283 1.23 11.35 20.66
CA LEU A 283 0.11 11.64 19.77
C LEU A 283 -0.47 13.03 20.07
N LYS A 284 -0.75 13.78 19.00
CA LYS A 284 -1.60 14.97 19.07
C LYS A 284 -3.03 14.53 19.42
N PRO A 285 -3.73 15.16 20.37
CA PRO A 285 -5.16 14.95 20.54
C PRO A 285 -5.90 15.14 19.21
N GLY A 286 -6.70 14.15 18.83
CA GLY A 286 -7.42 14.13 17.56
C GLY A 286 -6.64 13.61 16.35
N ALA A 287 -5.38 13.19 16.50
CA ALA A 287 -4.63 12.55 15.43
C ALA A 287 -5.29 11.24 14.97
N VAL A 288 -5.15 10.93 13.67
CA VAL A 288 -5.48 9.62 13.11
C VAL A 288 -4.22 8.77 13.08
N VAL A 289 -4.32 7.53 13.57
CA VAL A 289 -3.19 6.62 13.70
C VAL A 289 -3.39 5.37 12.84
N ILE A 290 -2.46 5.12 11.93
CA ILE A 290 -2.37 3.87 11.18
C ILE A 290 -1.15 3.10 11.70
N ASP A 291 -1.42 2.06 12.48
CA ASP A 291 -0.42 1.14 13.00
C ASP A 291 -0.15 0.02 11.98
N VAL A 292 0.99 0.10 11.32
CA VAL A 292 1.46 -0.87 10.32
C VAL A 292 2.32 -1.95 10.98
N GLY A 293 2.77 -1.74 12.21
CA GLY A 293 3.60 -2.70 12.95
C GLY A 293 2.87 -4.03 13.12
N THR A 294 3.56 -5.13 12.82
CA THR A 294 3.05 -6.49 13.03
C THR A 294 4.17 -7.39 13.53
N THR A 295 4.66 -7.12 14.73
CA THR A 295 5.79 -7.84 15.31
C THR A 295 5.27 -9.00 16.17
N PRO A 296 5.68 -10.26 15.91
CA PRO A 296 5.40 -11.39 16.79
C PRO A 296 6.06 -11.17 18.16
N VAL A 297 5.28 -11.22 19.22
CA VAL A 297 5.75 -11.19 20.61
C VAL A 297 5.30 -12.48 21.28
N GLU A 298 6.23 -13.18 21.93
CA GLU A 298 5.92 -14.41 22.67
C GLU A 298 4.80 -14.16 23.68
N ASP A 299 3.80 -15.03 23.64
CA ASP A 299 2.65 -15.00 24.53
C ASP A 299 2.15 -16.43 24.71
N SER A 300 2.53 -17.03 25.84
CA SER A 300 2.17 -18.41 26.17
C SER A 300 0.67 -18.61 26.42
N SER A 301 -0.10 -17.54 26.56
CA SER A 301 -1.56 -17.60 26.68
C SER A 301 -2.27 -17.71 25.32
N CYS A 302 -1.57 -17.39 24.22
CA CYS A 302 -2.10 -17.49 22.87
C CYS A 302 -1.94 -18.90 22.29
N GLU A 303 -2.92 -19.34 21.50
CA GLU A 303 -2.91 -20.65 20.82
C GLU A 303 -1.64 -20.90 19.99
N PHE A 304 -1.11 -19.85 19.37
CA PHE A 304 0.08 -19.93 18.52
C PHE A 304 1.39 -19.75 19.30
N GLY A 305 1.34 -19.49 20.62
CA GLY A 305 2.50 -19.16 21.46
C GLY A 305 3.04 -17.74 21.25
N TYR A 306 2.41 -16.94 20.39
CA TYR A 306 2.73 -15.55 20.16
C TYR A 306 1.47 -14.75 19.82
N ARG A 307 1.56 -13.43 20.02
CA ARG A 307 0.60 -12.43 19.56
C ARG A 307 1.28 -11.44 18.63
N LEU A 308 0.55 -10.90 17.66
CA LEU A 308 1.04 -9.78 16.84
C LEU A 308 0.82 -8.48 17.59
N VAL A 309 1.87 -7.68 17.76
CA VAL A 309 1.82 -6.39 18.44
C VAL A 309 2.23 -5.29 17.48
N GLY A 310 1.47 -4.20 17.51
CA GLY A 310 1.71 -3.00 16.72
C GLY A 310 2.83 -2.13 17.26
N ASP A 311 3.24 -1.15 16.46
CA ASP A 311 4.25 -0.17 16.86
C ASP A 311 3.68 0.86 17.84
N VAL A 312 2.35 0.99 17.92
CA VAL A 312 1.64 1.91 18.80
C VAL A 312 1.12 1.18 20.03
N CYS A 313 1.29 1.75 21.20
CA CYS A 313 0.60 1.27 22.40
C CYS A 313 -0.89 1.58 22.25
N TYR A 314 -1.64 0.58 21.78
CA TYR A 314 -3.05 0.72 21.42
C TYR A 314 -3.88 1.30 22.57
N GLU A 315 -3.67 0.80 23.80
CA GLU A 315 -4.38 1.24 24.99
C GLU A 315 -4.14 2.71 25.34
N GLU A 316 -2.93 3.22 25.14
CA GLU A 316 -2.60 4.63 25.39
C GLU A 316 -3.07 5.55 24.27
N ALA A 317 -3.25 5.03 23.06
CA ALA A 317 -3.79 5.80 21.94
C ALA A 317 -5.32 5.99 22.05
N LEU A 318 -6.02 5.08 22.73
CA LEU A 318 -7.45 5.23 23.03
C LEU A 318 -7.68 6.47 23.90
N GLY A 319 -8.61 7.33 23.49
CA GLY A 319 -8.93 8.60 24.14
C GLY A 319 -8.04 9.77 23.73
N VAL A 320 -6.92 9.52 23.02
CA VAL A 320 -6.05 10.58 22.48
C VAL A 320 -6.24 10.70 20.96
N ALA A 321 -6.17 9.59 20.24
CA ALA A 321 -6.40 9.55 18.80
C ALA A 321 -7.89 9.70 18.47
N SER A 322 -8.21 10.40 17.38
CA SER A 322 -9.57 10.41 16.85
C SER A 322 -9.94 9.08 16.20
N ALA A 323 -8.97 8.44 15.53
CA ALA A 323 -9.14 7.12 14.96
C ALA A 323 -7.83 6.31 14.98
N ILE A 324 -7.93 4.99 15.13
CA ILE A 324 -6.78 4.08 15.14
C ILE A 324 -7.08 2.72 14.49
N THR A 325 -6.14 2.16 13.73
CA THR A 325 -6.22 0.77 13.26
C THR A 325 -5.80 -0.23 14.34
N PRO A 326 -6.51 -1.35 14.55
CA PRO A 326 -6.07 -2.40 15.47
C PRO A 326 -4.96 -3.27 14.85
N VAL A 327 -4.18 -3.93 15.71
CA VAL A 327 -3.23 -4.97 15.31
C VAL A 327 -3.55 -6.25 16.10
N PRO A 328 -3.94 -7.35 15.44
CA PRO A 328 -4.25 -7.51 14.01
C PRO A 328 -5.62 -6.90 13.63
N GLY A 329 -5.95 -6.92 12.33
CA GLY A 329 -7.27 -6.52 11.81
C GLY A 329 -7.32 -5.14 11.15
N GLY A 330 -6.27 -4.33 11.30
CA GLY A 330 -6.12 -3.05 10.62
C GLY A 330 -5.45 -3.18 9.25
N VAL A 331 -4.14 -2.95 9.19
CA VAL A 331 -3.41 -2.83 7.92
C VAL A 331 -3.21 -4.16 7.20
N GLY A 332 -3.01 -5.27 7.93
CA GLY A 332 -2.73 -6.59 7.35
C GLY A 332 -3.76 -7.08 6.31
N PRO A 333 -5.08 -7.07 6.62
CA PRO A 333 -6.14 -7.39 5.65
C PRO A 333 -6.11 -6.52 4.39
N MET A 334 -5.74 -5.24 4.55
CA MET A 334 -5.61 -4.29 3.45
C MET A 334 -4.40 -4.58 2.56
N THR A 335 -3.26 -4.95 3.13
CA THR A 335 -2.08 -5.35 2.34
C THR A 335 -2.40 -6.53 1.41
N ILE A 336 -3.06 -7.57 1.92
CA ILE A 336 -3.49 -8.72 1.10
C ILE A 336 -4.45 -8.26 0.01
N THR A 337 -5.40 -7.40 0.36
CA THR A 337 -6.41 -6.94 -0.60
C THR A 337 -5.81 -6.05 -1.69
N MET A 338 -4.82 -5.22 -1.37
CA MET A 338 -4.10 -4.41 -2.37
C MET A 338 -3.24 -5.26 -3.30
N LEU A 339 -2.67 -6.37 -2.81
CA LEU A 339 -1.99 -7.35 -3.67
C LEU A 339 -2.95 -7.94 -4.71
N LEU A 340 -4.18 -8.27 -4.32
CA LEU A 340 -5.20 -8.75 -5.25
C LEU A 340 -5.63 -7.67 -6.25
N CYS A 341 -5.79 -6.41 -5.80
CA CYS A 341 -6.04 -5.28 -6.68
C CYS A 341 -4.94 -5.13 -7.74
N ASN A 342 -3.67 -5.12 -7.31
CA ASN A 342 -2.52 -5.00 -8.20
C ASN A 342 -2.46 -6.19 -9.18
N THR A 343 -2.76 -7.41 -8.72
CA THR A 343 -2.82 -8.61 -9.59
C THR A 343 -3.92 -8.52 -10.64
N LEU A 344 -5.11 -8.05 -10.26
CA LEU A 344 -6.21 -7.81 -11.20
C LEU A 344 -5.83 -6.73 -12.22
N GLU A 345 -5.20 -5.64 -11.77
CA GLU A 345 -4.75 -4.56 -12.64
C GLU A 345 -3.70 -5.03 -13.66
N ALA A 346 -2.74 -5.85 -13.20
CA ALA A 346 -1.74 -6.48 -14.06
C ALA A 346 -2.41 -7.32 -15.18
N ALA A 347 -3.40 -8.13 -14.82
CA ALA A 347 -4.15 -8.93 -15.78
C ALA A 347 -4.99 -8.06 -16.74
N LYS A 348 -5.62 -6.99 -16.23
CA LYS A 348 -6.40 -6.06 -17.07
C LYS A 348 -5.52 -5.43 -18.15
N ARG A 349 -4.31 -4.96 -17.83
CA ARG A 349 -3.37 -4.38 -18.83
C ARG A 349 -2.97 -5.32 -19.95
N ILE A 350 -3.09 -6.63 -19.76
CA ILE A 350 -2.76 -7.65 -20.76
C ILE A 350 -3.97 -7.98 -21.63
N PHE A 351 -5.19 -7.97 -21.05
CA PHE A 351 -6.38 -8.50 -21.71
C PHE A 351 -7.43 -7.47 -22.12
N LEU A 352 -7.38 -6.23 -21.62
CA LEU A 352 -8.38 -5.17 -21.84
C LEU A 352 -7.73 -3.87 -22.27
#